data_AF-A0A016U7X9-F1
#
_entry.id   AF-A0A016U7X9-F1
#
_cell.length_a   1.000
_cell.length_b   1.000
_cell.length_c   1.000
_cell.angle_alpha   90.00
_cell.angle_beta   90.00
_cell.angle_gamma   90.00
#
_symmetry.space_group_name_H-M   'P 1'
#
loop_
_entity.id
_entity.type
_entity.pdbx_description
1 polymer ?
#
loop_
_entity_poly.entity_id
_entity_poly.type
_entity_poly.pdbx_seq_one_letter_code
_entity_poly.pdbx_strand_id
1 'polypeptide(L)'
;MLSLSTIALWYKYNYEEYEEIRWITIPKTLNVSIGIVSVLQAGSTRAKYKTAMDSMECYALRQNYTYIVVNGTDYKEECPQEDITFQRHCIVAQLLNVTTLDWILFVDSDIGVVNEKVRLENVLDSSMDIIFYDRMFNHEIMAGQNKCTAKPTGC
;
A
#
# COMPACT_ATOMS: atom_id res chain seq x y z
N MET A 1 22.80 -7.74 -8.31
CA MET A 1 21.85 -8.30 -9.28
C MET A 1 20.56 -7.52 -9.11
N LEU A 2 20.25 -6.62 -10.06
CA LEU A 2 19.19 -5.62 -9.96
C LEU A 2 17.83 -6.31 -10.09
N SER A 3 17.07 -6.37 -8.99
CA SER A 3 15.68 -6.85 -9.00
C SER A 3 14.80 -5.74 -9.57
N LEU A 4 14.40 -5.90 -10.83
CA LEU A 4 13.42 -5.05 -11.50
C LEU A 4 12.01 -5.41 -11.00
N SER A 5 11.60 -4.83 -9.88
CA SER A 5 10.19 -4.86 -9.45
C SER A 5 9.46 -3.69 -10.10
N THR A 6 9.31 -3.75 -11.42
CA THR A 6 8.45 -2.83 -12.17
C THR A 6 7.00 -3.12 -11.79
N ILE A 7 6.31 -2.18 -11.14
CA ILE A 7 4.84 -2.18 -11.11
C ILE A 7 4.39 -1.90 -12.55
N ALA A 8 4.22 -2.96 -13.32
CA ALA A 8 3.56 -2.88 -14.59
C ALA A 8 2.06 -2.75 -14.29
N LEU A 9 1.50 -1.55 -14.40
CA LEU A 9 0.06 -1.39 -14.51
C LEU A 9 -0.33 -1.86 -15.91
N TRP A 10 -0.50 -3.17 -16.12
CA TRP A 10 -1.18 -3.69 -17.30
C TRP A 10 -2.65 -3.91 -17.00
N TYR A 11 -3.42 -3.01 -17.58
CA TYR A 11 -4.84 -3.12 -17.85
C TYR A 11 -5.11 -4.44 -18.59
N LYS A 12 -5.88 -5.37 -18.00
CA LYS A 12 -6.53 -6.42 -18.80
C LYS A 12 -7.73 -5.79 -19.48
N TYR A 13 -7.50 -5.28 -20.69
CA TYR A 13 -8.56 -4.85 -21.61
C TYR A 13 -9.29 -6.13 -22.06
N ASN A 14 -10.36 -6.51 -21.34
CA ASN A 14 -11.34 -7.47 -21.86
C ASN A 14 -12.44 -6.66 -22.53
N TYR A 15 -12.37 -6.63 -23.86
CA TYR A 15 -13.46 -6.28 -24.76
C TYR A 15 -14.40 -7.50 -24.83
N GLU A 16 -15.71 -7.27 -24.90
CA GLU A 16 -16.83 -8.25 -24.94
C GLU A 16 -17.23 -8.79 -23.54
N GLU A 17 -18.44 -8.61 -23.00
CA GLU A 17 -19.75 -8.28 -23.56
C GLU A 17 -20.66 -7.72 -22.43
N TYR A 18 -21.59 -6.83 -22.81
CA TYR A 18 -22.51 -6.06 -21.97
C TYR A 18 -23.48 -6.90 -21.12
N GLU A 19 -23.76 -6.48 -19.88
CA GLU A 19 -25.15 -6.23 -19.45
C GLU A 19 -25.25 -4.97 -18.59
N GLU A 20 -25.89 -3.97 -19.19
CA GLU A 20 -26.67 -2.85 -18.65
C GLU A 20 -26.81 -2.67 -17.12
N ILE A 21 -25.73 -2.39 -16.39
CA ILE A 21 -25.83 -1.71 -15.10
C ILE A 21 -25.59 -0.22 -15.35
N ARG A 22 -26.66 0.57 -15.20
CA ARG A 22 -26.64 2.04 -15.26
C ARG A 22 -25.56 2.59 -14.33
N TRP A 23 -24.40 2.92 -14.89
CA TRP A 23 -23.41 3.71 -14.20
C TRP A 23 -23.94 5.13 -14.07
N ILE A 24 -24.66 5.40 -12.98
CA ILE A 24 -24.52 6.70 -12.36
C ILE A 24 -23.02 6.83 -12.12
N THR A 25 -22.35 7.58 -12.98
CA THR A 25 -20.98 8.02 -12.75
C THR A 25 -21.11 9.01 -11.60
N ILE A 26 -21.22 8.50 -10.37
CA ILE A 26 -21.00 9.29 -9.19
C ILE A 26 -19.49 9.54 -9.25
N PRO A 27 -19.01 10.78 -9.47
CA PRO A 27 -17.62 11.06 -9.21
C PRO A 27 -17.43 10.69 -7.74
N LYS A 28 -16.74 9.57 -7.46
CA LYS A 28 -16.43 9.16 -6.10
C LYS A 28 -15.37 10.14 -5.61
N THR A 29 -15.80 11.35 -5.26
CA THR A 29 -15.00 12.32 -4.51
C THR A 29 -14.96 11.79 -3.08
N LEU A 30 -14.26 10.67 -2.92
CA LEU A 30 -13.98 10.09 -1.62
C LEU A 30 -12.95 11.02 -0.99
N ASN A 31 -13.40 11.92 -0.12
CA ASN A 31 -12.51 12.79 0.64
C ASN A 31 -11.93 11.97 1.80
N VAL A 32 -10.99 11.08 1.47
CA VAL A 32 -10.31 10.18 2.41
C VAL A 32 -8.84 10.56 2.55
N SER A 33 -8.36 10.47 3.77
CA SER A 33 -6.94 10.57 4.09
C SER A 33 -6.27 9.22 3.87
N ILE A 34 -5.25 9.19 3.01
CA ILE A 34 -4.52 7.96 2.66
C ILE A 34 -3.07 8.10 3.09
N GLY A 35 -2.58 7.09 3.83
CA GLY A 35 -1.16 6.90 4.11
C GLY A 35 -0.56 5.80 3.26
N ILE A 36 0.69 5.98 2.85
CA ILE A 36 1.52 4.94 2.25
C ILE A 36 2.60 4.61 3.28
N VAL A 37 2.74 3.35 3.66
CA VAL A 37 3.64 2.89 4.73
C VAL A 37 4.70 1.97 4.16
N SER A 38 5.99 2.28 4.36
CA SER A 38 7.10 1.36 4.10
C SER A 38 7.80 0.94 5.38
N VAL A 39 7.96 -0.37 5.57
CA VAL A 39 8.65 -0.94 6.75
C VAL A 39 10.01 -1.49 6.33
N LEU A 40 11.07 -0.81 6.75
CA LEU A 40 12.45 -1.25 6.56
C LEU A 40 12.75 -2.47 7.44
N GLN A 41 13.53 -3.41 6.90
CA GLN A 41 14.08 -4.49 7.69
C GLN A 41 14.93 -3.94 8.85
N ALA A 42 14.89 -4.59 10.01
CA ALA A 42 15.75 -4.25 11.14
C ALA A 42 17.23 -4.17 10.70
N GLY A 43 17.89 -3.06 11.05
CA GLY A 43 19.28 -2.78 10.68
C GLY A 43 19.50 -2.30 9.23
N SER A 44 18.45 -2.25 8.41
CA SER A 44 18.52 -1.64 7.08
C SER A 44 18.32 -0.13 7.18
N THR A 45 18.73 0.60 6.14
CA THR A 45 18.55 2.05 6.04
C THR A 45 17.82 2.42 4.74
N ARG A 46 17.22 3.61 4.73
CA ARG A 46 16.60 4.19 3.53
C ARG A 46 17.57 4.27 2.34
N ALA A 47 18.87 4.45 2.60
CA ALA A 47 19.89 4.53 1.55
C ALA A 47 19.92 3.29 0.64
N LYS A 48 19.67 2.10 1.19
CA LYS A 48 19.60 0.85 0.43
C LYS A 48 18.50 0.85 -0.63
N TYR A 49 17.40 1.55 -0.36
CA TYR A 49 16.18 1.56 -1.18
C TYR A 49 15.86 2.96 -1.75
N LYS A 50 16.88 3.83 -1.80
CA LYS A 50 16.71 5.26 -2.09
C LYS A 50 15.84 5.52 -3.32
N THR A 51 16.14 4.89 -4.45
CA THR A 51 15.40 5.11 -5.70
C THR A 51 13.91 4.78 -5.60
N ALA A 52 13.58 3.63 -4.99
CA ALA A 52 12.20 3.18 -4.84
C ALA A 52 11.42 4.08 -3.88
N MET A 53 12.00 4.36 -2.72
CA MET A 53 11.38 5.17 -1.68
C MET A 53 11.24 6.64 -2.08
N ASP A 54 12.21 7.22 -2.77
CA ASP A 54 12.12 8.59 -3.27
C ASP A 54 11.02 8.71 -4.34
N SER A 55 10.89 7.70 -5.22
CA SER A 55 9.78 7.63 -6.19
C SER A 55 8.42 7.59 -5.49
N MET A 56 8.29 6.78 -4.44
CA MET A 56 7.07 6.68 -3.64
C MET A 56 6.75 7.97 -2.89
N GLU A 57 7.76 8.61 -2.29
CA GLU A 57 7.63 9.89 -1.59
C GLU A 57 7.18 11.00 -2.55
N CYS A 58 7.77 11.09 -3.74
CA CYS A 58 7.33 12.03 -4.77
C CYS A 58 5.88 11.80 -5.21
N TYR A 59 5.46 10.55 -5.34
CA TYR A 59 4.07 10.22 -5.66
C TYR A 59 3.11 10.64 -4.54
N ALA A 60 3.44 10.33 -3.28
CA ALA A 60 2.66 10.73 -2.13
C ALA A 60 2.51 12.25 -2.05
N LEU A 61 3.61 13.01 -2.21
CA LEU A 61 3.59 14.47 -2.25
C LEU A 61 2.71 15.01 -3.38
N ARG A 62 2.80 14.44 -4.58
CA ARG A 62 2.01 14.88 -5.74
C ARG A 62 0.51 14.64 -5.56
N GLN A 63 0.13 13.54 -4.91
CA GLN A 63 -1.27 13.15 -4.72
C GLN A 63 -1.85 13.56 -3.36
N ASN A 64 -1.06 14.27 -2.54
CA ASN A 64 -1.42 14.69 -1.19
C ASN A 64 -1.74 13.50 -0.24
N TYR A 65 -0.91 12.46 -0.31
CA TYR A 65 -0.91 11.35 0.63
C TYR A 65 0.21 11.51 1.67
N THR A 66 0.03 10.88 2.83
CA THR A 66 1.08 10.82 3.87
C THR A 66 2.03 9.66 3.58
N TYR A 67 3.34 9.90 3.42
CA TYR A 67 4.32 8.82 3.32
C TYR A 67 4.99 8.57 4.67
N ILE A 68 4.85 7.35 5.19
CA ILE A 68 5.37 6.92 6.50
C ILE A 68 6.44 5.86 6.26
N VAL A 69 7.62 6.08 6.81
CA VAL A 69 8.71 5.12 6.77
C VAL A 69 9.09 4.78 8.19
N VAL A 70 9.11 3.49 8.51
CA VAL A 70 9.48 2.97 9.84
C VAL A 70 10.55 1.90 9.72
N ASN A 71 11.35 1.72 10.77
CA ASN A 71 12.36 0.67 10.84
C ASN A 71 11.91 -0.45 11.77
N GLY A 72 12.02 -1.70 11.34
CA GLY A 72 11.70 -2.86 12.18
C GLY A 72 12.57 -2.98 13.43
N THR A 73 13.71 -2.28 13.50
CA THR A 73 14.52 -2.15 14.73
C THR A 73 13.76 -1.40 15.82
N ASP A 74 13.02 -0.35 15.47
CA ASP A 74 12.35 0.55 16.43
C ASP A 74 11.11 -0.08 17.08
N TYR A 75 10.65 -1.21 16.53
CA TYR A 75 9.45 -1.93 16.96
C TYR A 75 9.78 -3.34 17.49
N LYS A 76 11.03 -3.61 17.88
CA LYS A 76 11.43 -4.95 18.33
C LYS A 76 10.77 -5.38 19.64
N GLU A 77 10.38 -4.41 20.48
CA GLU A 77 9.72 -4.69 21.76
C GLU A 77 8.23 -5.04 21.55
N GLU A 78 7.51 -4.27 20.73
CA GLU A 78 6.09 -4.46 20.43
C GLU A 78 5.85 -5.56 19.40
N CYS A 79 6.76 -5.70 18.45
CA CYS A 79 6.71 -6.67 17.36
C CYS A 79 7.97 -7.57 17.38
N PRO A 80 8.01 -8.56 18.28
CA PRO A 80 9.17 -9.43 18.51
C PRO A 80 9.30 -10.56 17.47
N GLN A 81 8.46 -10.59 16.44
CA GLN A 81 8.47 -11.66 15.43
C GLN A 81 9.85 -11.73 14.76
N GLU A 82 10.39 -12.95 14.66
CA GLU A 82 11.69 -13.20 14.01
C GLU A 82 11.58 -13.11 12.49
N ASP A 83 10.48 -13.64 11.95
CA ASP A 83 10.16 -13.54 10.54
C ASP A 83 9.77 -12.10 10.18
N ILE A 84 10.51 -11.53 9.23
CA ILE A 84 10.33 -10.15 8.78
C ILE A 84 8.92 -9.88 8.23
N THR A 85 8.29 -10.86 7.59
CA THR A 85 6.96 -10.74 7.01
C THR A 85 5.95 -10.52 8.11
N PHE A 86 5.96 -11.36 9.15
CA PHE A 86 5.06 -11.21 10.29
C PHE A 86 5.37 -9.96 11.12
N GLN A 87 6.64 -9.60 11.26
CA GLN A 87 7.04 -8.36 11.94
C GLN A 87 6.43 -7.13 11.25
N ARG A 88 6.51 -7.07 9.92
CA ARG A 88 5.95 -5.97 9.13
C ARG A 88 4.44 -5.85 9.29
N HIS A 89 3.72 -6.97 9.29
CA HIS A 89 2.26 -6.97 9.53
C HIS A 89 1.92 -6.47 10.93
N CYS A 90 2.68 -6.87 11.95
CA CYS A 90 2.52 -6.37 13.31
C CYS A 90 2.72 -4.86 13.38
N ILE A 91 3.79 -4.34 12.76
CA ILE A 91 4.10 -2.90 12.75
C ILE A 91 2.99 -2.11 12.04
N VAL A 92 2.51 -2.59 10.89
CA VAL A 92 1.39 -1.95 10.18
C VAL A 92 0.13 -1.94 11.04
N ALA A 93 -0.16 -3.02 11.77
CA ALA A 93 -1.28 -3.05 12.71
C ALA A 93 -1.13 -2.03 13.86
N GLN A 94 0.09 -1.86 14.40
CA GLN A 94 0.36 -0.82 15.39
C GLN A 94 0.13 0.59 14.80
N LEU A 95 0.58 0.83 13.56
CA LEU A 95 0.36 2.11 12.88
C LEU A 95 -1.12 2.41 12.62
N LEU A 96 -1.93 1.40 12.28
CA LEU A 96 -3.38 1.57 12.14
C LEU A 96 -4.02 2.08 13.45
N ASN A 97 -3.55 1.61 14.62
CA ASN A 97 -4.11 2.03 15.91
C ASN A 97 -3.75 3.46 16.33
N VAL A 98 -2.63 4.01 15.84
CA VAL A 98 -2.13 5.33 16.27
C VAL A 98 -2.34 6.43 15.24
N THR A 99 -2.63 6.08 13.98
CA THR A 99 -2.87 7.05 12.93
C THR A 99 -4.34 7.47 12.85
N THR A 100 -4.58 8.68 12.37
CA THR A 100 -5.94 9.19 12.09
C THR A 100 -6.30 9.08 10.60
N LEU A 101 -5.60 8.20 9.88
CA LEU A 101 -5.76 8.03 8.44
C LEU A 101 -6.96 7.13 8.15
N ASP A 102 -7.70 7.37 7.08
CA ASP A 102 -8.83 6.49 6.71
C ASP A 102 -8.30 5.16 6.15
N TRP A 103 -7.22 5.24 5.37
CA TRP A 103 -6.63 4.10 4.68
C TRP A 103 -5.11 4.10 4.81
N ILE A 104 -4.53 2.93 5.04
CA ILE A 104 -3.10 2.69 4.88
C ILE A 104 -2.88 1.73 3.73
N LEU A 105 -2.00 2.11 2.79
CA LEU A 105 -1.39 1.21 1.83
C LEU A 105 -0.01 0.83 2.34
N PHE A 106 0.16 -0.41 2.78
CA PHE A 106 1.50 -0.94 3.08
C PHE A 106 2.25 -1.17 1.74
N VAL A 107 3.50 -0.74 1.62
CA VAL A 107 4.39 -0.94 0.46
C VAL A 107 5.77 -1.44 0.88
N ASP A 108 6.23 -2.56 0.30
CA ASP A 108 7.61 -3.02 0.42
C ASP A 108 8.59 -1.90 0.03
N SER A 109 9.71 -1.80 0.76
CA SER A 109 10.67 -0.69 0.59
C SER A 109 11.35 -0.66 -0.78
N ASP A 110 11.32 -1.76 -1.52
CA ASP A 110 11.93 -1.89 -2.85
C ASP A 110 10.94 -1.71 -4.01
N ILE A 111 9.67 -1.32 -3.76
CA ILE A 111 8.77 -0.91 -4.85
C ILE A 111 8.74 0.61 -5.01
N GLY A 112 8.83 1.03 -6.27
CA GLY A 112 8.65 2.42 -6.70
C GLY A 112 7.39 2.59 -7.55
N VAL A 113 7.06 3.83 -7.84
CA VAL A 113 5.88 4.20 -8.65
C VAL A 113 6.27 4.30 -10.12
N VAL A 114 5.50 3.61 -10.97
CA VAL A 114 5.69 3.59 -12.43
C VAL A 114 4.74 4.55 -13.16
N ASN A 115 3.50 4.69 -12.69
CA ASN A 115 2.52 5.62 -13.24
C ASN A 115 1.94 6.48 -12.12
N GLU A 116 2.43 7.72 -12.04
CA GLU A 116 2.10 8.66 -10.99
C GLU A 116 0.77 9.38 -11.22
N LYS A 117 0.14 9.20 -12.38
CA LYS A 117 -1.15 9.80 -12.72
C LYS A 117 -2.34 9.01 -12.18
N VAL A 118 -2.14 7.73 -11.89
CA VAL A 118 -3.17 6.87 -11.31
C VAL A 118 -3.29 7.16 -9.81
N ARG A 119 -4.52 7.41 -9.37
CA ARG A 119 -4.86 7.72 -7.98
C ARG A 119 -5.27 6.45 -7.24
N LEU A 120 -4.88 6.34 -5.96
CA LEU A 120 -5.22 5.18 -5.13
C LEU A 120 -6.73 5.05 -4.89
N GLU A 121 -7.45 6.16 -4.91
CA GLU A 121 -8.91 6.28 -4.75
C GLU A 121 -9.66 5.51 -5.84
N ASN A 122 -9.07 5.38 -7.03
CA ASN A 122 -9.69 4.66 -8.16
C ASN A 122 -9.82 3.15 -7.90
N VAL A 123 -9.05 2.61 -6.96
CA VAL A 123 -9.07 1.18 -6.59
C VAL A 123 -9.56 0.97 -5.16
N LEU A 124 -10.05 2.01 -4.48
CA LEU A 124 -10.64 1.89 -3.15
C LEU A 124 -12.11 1.50 -3.24
N ASP A 125 -12.43 0.36 -2.63
CA ASP A 125 -13.80 -0.02 -2.31
C ASP A 125 -14.09 0.30 -0.84
N SER A 126 -15.07 1.16 -0.60
CA SER A 126 -15.46 1.59 0.74
C SER A 126 -16.32 0.57 1.47
N SER A 127 -16.69 -0.52 0.80
CA SER A 127 -17.40 -1.66 1.40
C SER A 127 -16.46 -2.74 1.94
N MET A 128 -15.15 -2.61 1.72
CA MET A 128 -14.14 -3.58 2.14
C MET A 128 -13.28 -2.99 3.25
N ASP A 129 -12.90 -3.79 4.24
CA ASP A 129 -11.97 -3.34 5.30
C ASP A 129 -10.50 -3.60 4.95
N ILE A 130 -10.26 -4.65 4.15
CA ILE A 130 -8.93 -5.05 3.68
C ILE A 130 -9.00 -5.35 2.18
N ILE A 131 -8.07 -4.77 1.41
CA ILE A 131 -7.95 -5.04 -0.04
C ILE A 131 -6.54 -5.58 -0.31
N PHE A 132 -6.50 -6.82 -0.80
CA PHE A 132 -5.30 -7.45 -1.31
C PHE A 132 -5.15 -7.19 -2.81
N TYR A 133 -3.93 -7.27 -3.31
CA TYR A 133 -3.68 -7.28 -4.74
C TYR A 133 -2.74 -8.41 -5.14
N ASP A 134 -2.74 -8.75 -6.43
CA ASP A 134 -1.98 -9.87 -7.00
C ASP A 134 -0.54 -9.48 -7.39
N ARG A 135 0.44 -10.34 -7.09
CA ARG A 135 1.81 -10.21 -7.61
C ARG A 135 1.89 -10.72 -9.04
N MET A 136 2.36 -9.87 -9.95
CA MET A 136 2.52 -10.21 -11.38
C MET A 136 3.47 -11.39 -11.68
N PHE A 137 4.27 -11.86 -10.72
CA PHE A 137 5.30 -12.87 -10.97
C PHE A 137 4.94 -14.29 -10.50
N ASN A 138 3.91 -14.48 -9.66
CA ASN A 138 3.61 -15.80 -9.11
C ASN A 138 2.15 -16.10 -8.75
N HIS A 139 1.16 -15.27 -9.14
CA HIS A 139 -0.27 -15.50 -8.82
C HIS A 139 -0.55 -15.68 -7.31
N GLU A 140 0.30 -15.12 -6.46
CA GLU A 140 0.20 -15.19 -5.00
C GLU A 140 -0.50 -13.92 -4.48
N ILE A 141 -1.43 -14.10 -3.53
CA ILE A 141 -2.06 -12.98 -2.83
C ILE A 141 -0.99 -12.22 -2.06
N MET A 142 -0.79 -10.94 -2.39
CA MET A 142 0.40 -10.25 -1.94
C MET A 142 0.32 -9.80 -0.48
N ALA A 143 0.97 -10.53 0.42
CA ALA A 143 1.12 -10.13 1.83
C ALA A 143 2.07 -8.91 2.02
N GLY A 144 2.82 -8.53 0.98
CA GLY A 144 3.77 -7.40 1.03
C GLY A 144 3.11 -6.02 0.94
N GLN A 145 1.83 -5.94 0.55
CA GLN A 145 1.07 -4.70 0.42
C GLN A 145 -0.43 -4.94 0.53
N ASN A 146 -0.94 -4.66 1.71
CA ASN A 146 -2.36 -4.75 1.99
C ASN A 146 -2.86 -3.33 2.25
N LYS A 147 -4.03 -3.00 1.71
CA LYS A 147 -4.75 -1.81 2.15
C LYS A 147 -5.60 -2.19 3.35
N CYS A 148 -5.41 -1.53 4.47
CA CYS A 148 -6.22 -1.74 5.68
C CYS A 148 -6.90 -0.43 6.05
N THR A 149 -8.15 -0.54 6.49
CA THR A 149 -8.94 0.60 6.99
C THR A 149 -8.55 0.85 8.44
N ALA A 150 -8.26 2.10 8.84
CA ALA A 150 -7.86 2.42 10.22
C ALA A 150 -9.05 2.78 11.12
N LYS A 151 -10.29 2.50 10.68
CA LYS A 151 -11.46 2.75 11.51
C LYS A 151 -11.45 1.81 12.71
N PRO A 152 -11.84 2.30 13.91
CA PRO A 152 -12.05 1.43 15.05
C PRO A 152 -13.31 0.61 14.80
N THR A 153 -13.17 -0.58 14.23
CA THR A 153 -14.15 -1.63 14.48
C THR A 153 -13.95 -2.01 15.95
N GLY A 154 -14.85 -1.52 16.81
CA GLY A 154 -14.90 -1.94 18.21
C GLY A 154 -14.96 -3.46 18.32
N CYS A 155 -14.35 -3.99 19.36
CA CYS A 155 -14.57 -5.36 19.81
C CYS A 155 -16.07 -5.65 19.99
#